data_AF-Q9RNE6-F1
#
_entry.id   AF-Q9RNE6-F1
#
_cell.length_a   1.000
_cell.length_b   1.000
_cell.length_c   1.000
_cell.angle_alpha   90.00
_cell.angle_beta   90.00
_cell.angle_gamma   90.00
#
_symmetry.space_group_name_H-M   'P 1'
#
loop_
_entity.id
_entity.type
_entity.pdbx_description
1 polymer ?
#
loop_
_entity_poly.entity_id
_entity_poly.type
_entity_poly.pdbx_seq_one_letter_code
_entity_poly.pdbx_strand_id
1 'polypeptide(L)'
;QCVPYNCLSNPENEILDIESLSSRSREQVAEISLGLTRFLLESLLPGASFGFALFDIIWGVIGPDQWNLFLAQIEQLIDQRIEAHVRNQAISRLEGLGDSYEVYIESLREWEGSPNNEGLQQDVRNRFSNTDNALITGYL
;
A
#
# COMPACT_ATOMS: atom_id res chain seq x y z
N GLN A 1 -22.72 35.21 -21.25
CA GLN A 1 -21.74 36.20 -21.72
C GLN A 1 -20.69 36.33 -20.64
N CYS A 2 -19.49 35.81 -20.87
CA CYS A 2 -18.37 35.97 -19.95
C CYS A 2 -17.66 37.30 -20.22
N VAL A 3 -17.25 37.99 -19.16
CA VAL A 3 -16.52 39.26 -19.22
C VAL A 3 -15.10 39.00 -19.76
N PRO A 4 -14.54 39.82 -20.67
CA PRO A 4 -13.39 39.44 -21.51
C PRO A 4 -12.10 39.02 -20.79
N TYR A 5 -11.93 39.34 -19.50
CA TYR A 5 -10.71 39.03 -18.74
C TYR A 5 -10.77 37.72 -17.92
N ASN A 6 -11.95 37.09 -17.78
CA ASN A 6 -12.12 35.89 -16.96
C ASN A 6 -12.31 34.60 -17.78
N CYS A 7 -12.05 34.65 -19.09
CA CYS A 7 -12.24 33.50 -20.01
C CYS A 7 -10.96 32.74 -20.32
N LEU A 8 -9.82 33.19 -19.79
CA LEU A 8 -8.55 32.50 -19.93
C LEU A 8 -8.35 31.71 -18.65
N SER A 9 -8.65 30.42 -18.68
CA SER A 9 -8.01 29.47 -17.77
C SER A 9 -6.51 29.70 -17.93
N ASN A 10 -5.87 30.31 -16.93
CA ASN A 10 -4.45 30.61 -16.99
C ASN A 10 -3.70 29.27 -17.00
N PRO A 11 -3.02 28.88 -18.08
CA PRO A 11 -2.32 27.59 -18.14
C PRO A 11 -1.24 27.49 -17.06
N GLU A 12 -0.68 28.60 -16.59
CA GLU A 12 0.30 28.59 -15.50
C GLU A 12 -0.32 28.13 -14.17
N ASN A 13 -1.58 28.47 -13.89
CA ASN A 13 -2.25 28.02 -12.66
C ASN A 13 -2.52 26.51 -12.69
N GLU A 14 -2.91 25.99 -13.86
CA GLU A 14 -3.15 24.56 -14.07
C GLU A 14 -1.85 23.74 -13.99
N ILE A 15 -0.74 24.28 -14.52
CA ILE A 15 0.58 23.65 -14.45
C ILE A 15 1.12 23.67 -13.02
N LEU A 16 1.01 24.80 -12.30
CA LEU A 16 1.43 24.91 -10.90
C LEU A 16 0.65 23.96 -9.97
N ASP A 17 -0.65 23.79 -10.23
CA ASP A 17 -1.48 22.82 -9.48
C ASP A 17 -1.03 21.39 -9.75
N ILE A 18 -0.76 21.01 -11.01
CA ILE A 18 -0.25 19.67 -11.36
C ILE A 18 1.13 19.42 -10.74
N GLU A 19 2.03 20.40 -10.79
CA GLU A 19 3.38 20.28 -10.24
C GLU A 19 3.34 20.17 -8.70
N SER A 20 2.48 20.95 -8.04
CA SER A 20 2.27 20.87 -6.59
C SER A 20 1.65 19.52 -6.16
N LEU A 21 0.66 19.01 -6.89
CA LEU A 21 0.06 17.69 -6.64
C LEU A 21 1.09 16.57 -6.83
N SER A 22 1.93 16.67 -7.87
CA SER A 22 3.04 15.73 -8.11
C SER A 22 4.13 15.80 -7.04
N SER A 23 4.37 16.99 -6.45
CA SER A 23 5.34 17.13 -5.36
C SER A 23 4.81 16.49 -4.07
N ARG A 24 3.52 16.68 -3.79
CA ARG A 24 2.85 16.13 -2.61
C ARG A 24 2.69 14.62 -2.67
N SER A 25 2.44 14.06 -3.85
CA SER A 25 2.39 12.60 -4.03
C SER A 25 3.76 11.96 -3.77
N ARG A 26 4.83 12.56 -4.30
CA ARG A 26 6.21 12.11 -4.09
C ARG A 26 6.62 12.17 -2.63
N GLU A 27 6.23 13.22 -1.92
CA GLU A 27 6.49 13.37 -0.49
C GLU A 27 5.82 12.24 0.32
N GLN A 28 4.54 11.96 0.08
CA GLN A 28 3.83 10.87 0.76
C GLN A 28 4.47 9.49 0.53
N VAL A 29 4.78 9.16 -0.73
CA VAL A 29 5.44 7.88 -1.06
C VAL A 29 6.82 7.79 -0.41
N ALA A 30 7.57 8.90 -0.38
CA ALA A 30 8.87 8.95 0.29
C ALA A 30 8.74 8.79 1.81
N GLU A 31 7.74 9.40 2.45
CA GLU A 31 7.47 9.26 3.88
C GLU A 31 7.14 7.82 4.26
N ILE A 32 6.26 7.16 3.51
CA ILE A 32 5.93 5.73 3.69
C ILE A 32 7.19 4.87 3.53
N SER A 33 7.97 5.11 2.46
CA SER A 33 9.20 4.37 2.17
C SER A 33 10.27 4.55 3.25
N LEU A 34 10.41 5.77 3.79
CA LEU A 34 11.33 6.07 4.89
C LEU A 34 10.86 5.45 6.20
N GLY A 35 9.55 5.44 6.46
CA GLY A 35 8.96 4.75 7.60
C GLY A 35 9.28 3.25 7.58
N LEU A 36 9.06 2.59 6.43
CA LEU A 36 9.44 1.21 6.23
C LEU A 36 10.95 0.99 6.40
N THR A 37 11.78 1.84 5.80
CA THR A 37 13.24 1.72 5.89
C THR A 37 13.74 1.81 7.33
N ARG A 38 13.24 2.79 8.10
CA ARG A 38 13.57 2.93 9.53
C ARG A 38 13.15 1.70 10.31
N PHE A 39 11.92 1.23 10.09
CA PHE A 39 11.42 0.02 10.74
C PHE A 39 12.31 -1.20 10.45
N LEU A 40 12.70 -1.43 9.19
CA LEU A 40 13.56 -2.57 8.82
C LEU A 40 14.98 -2.47 9.41
N LEU A 41 15.51 -1.27 9.57
CA LEU A 41 16.83 -1.04 10.17
C LEU A 41 16.81 -1.23 11.70
N GLU A 42 15.72 -0.82 12.36
CA GLU A 42 15.57 -0.84 13.81
C GLU A 42 15.03 -2.19 14.32
N SER A 43 14.18 -2.85 13.54
CA SER A 43 13.46 -4.06 13.91
C SER A 43 14.12 -5.30 13.28
N LEU A 44 15.26 -5.70 13.84
CA LEU A 44 16.05 -6.86 13.38
C LEU A 44 15.63 -8.19 14.04
N LEU A 45 14.62 -8.19 14.90
CA LEU A 45 14.19 -9.38 15.64
C LEU A 45 12.95 -10.00 15.01
N PRO A 46 13.03 -11.26 14.53
CA PRO A 46 11.87 -11.97 14.02
C PRO A 46 10.86 -12.25 15.13
N GLY A 47 9.58 -12.00 14.86
CA GLY A 47 8.46 -12.22 15.79
C GLY A 47 7.13 -11.69 15.22
N ALA A 48 6.02 -11.99 15.90
CA ALA A 48 4.69 -11.55 15.45
C ALA A 48 4.56 -10.02 15.42
N SER A 49 5.18 -9.33 16.38
CA SER A 49 5.24 -7.87 16.44
C SER A 49 5.87 -7.24 15.18
N PHE A 50 6.83 -7.91 14.55
CA PHE A 50 7.38 -7.47 13.27
C PHE A 50 6.31 -7.51 12.17
N GLY A 51 5.54 -8.61 12.11
CA GLY A 51 4.44 -8.74 11.14
C GLY A 51 3.34 -7.70 11.37
N PHE A 52 2.98 -7.42 12.61
CA PHE A 52 1.98 -6.40 12.94
C PHE A 52 2.43 -5.01 12.50
N ALA A 53 3.65 -4.62 12.85
CA ALA A 53 4.19 -3.33 12.47
C ALA A 53 4.36 -3.18 10.95
N LEU A 54 4.76 -4.25 10.26
CA LEU A 54 4.86 -4.24 8.80
C LEU A 54 3.49 -4.01 8.14
N PHE A 55 2.45 -4.70 8.64
CA PHE A 55 1.09 -4.46 8.19
C PHE A 55 0.69 -3.02 8.45
N ASP A 56 0.87 -2.50 9.66
CA ASP A 56 0.47 -1.14 10.03
C ASP A 56 1.16 -0.08 9.15
N ILE A 57 2.46 -0.23 8.85
CA ILE A 57 3.22 0.74 8.05
C ILE A 57 2.79 0.73 6.58
N ILE A 58 2.49 -0.44 6.03
CA ILE A 58 2.15 -0.59 4.61
C ILE A 58 0.64 -0.61 4.44
N TRP A 59 -0.04 -1.69 4.82
CA TRP A 59 -1.48 -1.85 4.57
C TRP A 59 -2.40 -1.12 5.55
N GLY A 60 -1.94 -0.82 6.78
CA GLY A 60 -2.72 -0.04 7.75
C GLY A 60 -2.81 1.46 7.42
N VAL A 61 -1.95 1.96 6.52
CA VAL A 61 -1.89 3.37 6.10
C VAL A 61 -2.21 3.55 4.61
N ILE A 62 -2.04 2.50 3.79
CA ILE A 62 -2.24 2.54 2.33
C ILE A 62 -3.63 2.02 1.97
N GLY A 63 -4.50 2.92 1.51
CA GLY A 63 -5.74 2.59 0.81
C GLY A 63 -5.58 2.61 -0.72
N PRO A 64 -6.70 2.47 -1.46
CA PRO A 64 -6.71 2.49 -2.93
C PRO A 64 -6.00 3.73 -3.49
N ASP A 65 -6.21 4.88 -2.87
CA ASP A 65 -5.64 6.16 -3.30
C ASP A 65 -4.11 6.20 -3.17
N GLN A 66 -3.52 5.48 -2.21
CA GLN A 66 -2.07 5.47 -1.99
C GLN A 66 -1.36 4.52 -2.97
N TRP A 67 -1.92 3.36 -3.31
CA TRP A 67 -1.37 2.51 -4.38
C TRP A 67 -1.32 3.24 -5.73
N ASN A 68 -2.33 4.08 -5.99
CA ASN A 68 -2.34 4.96 -7.15
C ASN A 68 -1.13 5.92 -7.18
N LEU A 69 -0.72 6.47 -6.02
CA LEU A 69 0.43 7.38 -5.90
C LEU A 69 1.75 6.65 -6.16
N PHE A 70 1.92 5.44 -5.63
CA PHE A 70 3.11 4.62 -5.87
C PHE A 70 3.28 4.32 -7.36
N LEU A 71 2.22 3.87 -8.05
CA LEU A 71 2.27 3.60 -9.48
C LEU A 71 2.53 4.87 -10.29
N ALA A 72 1.87 5.98 -9.95
CA ALA A 72 2.08 7.27 -10.64
C ALA A 72 3.54 7.76 -10.54
N GLN A 73 4.20 7.52 -9.41
CA GLN A 73 5.61 7.90 -9.24
C GLN A 73 6.56 7.06 -10.09
N ILE A 74 6.27 5.76 -10.27
CA ILE A 74 7.02 4.90 -11.19
C ILE A 74 6.79 5.38 -12.63
N GLU A 75 5.53 5.60 -13.03
CA GLU A 75 5.17 6.05 -14.39
C GLU A 75 5.85 7.37 -14.77
N GLN A 76 5.95 8.31 -13.83
CA GLN A 76 6.67 9.58 -14.02
C GLN A 76 8.18 9.38 -14.17
N LEU A 77 8.78 8.47 -13.40
CA LEU A 77 10.22 8.22 -13.44
C LEU A 77 10.67 7.59 -14.76
N ILE A 78 9.84 6.72 -15.33
CA ILE A 78 10.13 6.01 -16.58
C ILE A 78 9.52 6.68 -17.82
N ASP A 79 8.81 7.81 -17.64
CA ASP A 79 8.06 8.53 -18.68
C ASP A 79 7.13 7.61 -19.51
N GLN A 80 6.49 6.66 -18.84
CA GLN A 80 5.61 5.68 -19.47
C GLN A 80 4.45 5.32 -18.54
N ARG A 81 3.22 5.49 -19.06
CA ARG A 81 2.02 5.04 -18.35
C ARG A 81 1.84 3.53 -18.47
N ILE A 82 1.43 2.92 -17.38
CA ILE A 82 0.96 1.54 -17.35
C ILE A 82 -0.42 1.52 -18.02
N GLU A 83 -0.70 0.48 -18.81
CA GLU A 83 -2.02 0.29 -19.39
C GLU A 83 -3.09 0.27 -18.30
N ALA A 84 -4.20 1.00 -18.48
CA ALA A 84 -5.21 1.18 -17.44
C ALA A 84 -5.75 -0.15 -16.88
N HIS A 85 -5.93 -1.17 -17.72
CA HIS A 85 -6.36 -2.48 -17.28
C HIS A 85 -5.33 -3.15 -16.36
N VAL A 86 -4.06 -3.15 -16.77
CA VAL A 86 -2.93 -3.69 -15.99
C VAL A 86 -2.77 -2.94 -14.67
N ARG A 87 -2.91 -1.60 -14.71
CA ARG A 87 -2.83 -0.73 -13.54
C ARG A 87 -3.91 -1.06 -12.51
N ASN A 88 -5.17 -1.15 -12.95
CA ASN A 88 -6.29 -1.49 -12.07
C ASN A 88 -6.18 -2.92 -11.53
N GLN A 89 -5.70 -3.86 -12.35
CA GLN A 89 -5.43 -5.22 -11.90
C GLN A 89 -4.33 -5.26 -10.83
N ALA A 90 -3.26 -4.48 -11.00
CA ALA A 90 -2.19 -4.40 -10.00
C ALA A 90 -2.69 -3.84 -8.66
N ILE A 91 -3.49 -2.76 -8.69
CA ILE A 91 -4.07 -2.16 -7.48
C ILE A 91 -4.98 -3.17 -6.76
N SER A 92 -5.91 -3.80 -7.49
CA SER A 92 -6.82 -4.78 -6.91
C SER A 92 -6.10 -5.96 -6.25
N ARG A 93 -4.95 -6.38 -6.81
CA ARG A 93 -4.11 -7.42 -6.21
C ARG A 93 -3.43 -6.95 -4.93
N LEU A 94 -2.94 -5.71 -4.90
CA LEU A 94 -2.29 -5.13 -3.73
C LEU A 94 -3.26 -4.91 -2.57
N GLU A 95 -4.50 -4.50 -2.88
CA GLU A 95 -5.60 -4.39 -1.93
C GLU A 95 -5.92 -5.74 -1.30
N GLY A 96 -6.21 -6.75 -2.14
CA GLY A 96 -6.60 -8.03 -1.61
C GLY A 96 -5.46 -8.78 -0.89
N LEU A 97 -4.19 -8.49 -1.23
CA LEU A 97 -3.05 -8.96 -0.43
C LEU A 97 -3.09 -8.36 0.97
N GLY A 98 -3.48 -7.09 1.08
CA GLY A 98 -3.75 -6.43 2.36
C GLY A 98 -4.81 -7.16 3.16
N ASP A 99 -5.97 -7.41 2.55
CA ASP A 99 -7.07 -8.14 3.19
C ASP A 99 -6.62 -9.52 3.68
N SER A 100 -5.85 -10.26 2.86
CA SER A 100 -5.32 -11.57 3.25
C SER A 100 -4.31 -11.48 4.39
N TYR A 101 -3.47 -10.44 4.37
CA TYR A 101 -2.46 -10.24 5.41
C TYR A 101 -3.10 -9.81 6.75
N GLU A 102 -4.14 -8.96 6.71
CA GLU A 102 -4.93 -8.54 7.87
C GLU A 102 -5.48 -9.75 8.63
N VAL A 103 -6.16 -10.65 7.92
CA VAL A 103 -6.75 -11.85 8.53
C VAL A 103 -5.67 -12.76 9.14
N TYR A 104 -4.49 -12.85 8.51
CA TYR A 104 -3.36 -13.60 9.06
C TYR A 104 -2.84 -12.98 10.36
N ILE A 105 -2.60 -11.67 10.40
CA ILE A 105 -2.07 -11.01 11.60
C ILE A 105 -3.07 -11.01 12.76
N GLU A 106 -4.38 -10.93 12.49
CA GLU A 106 -5.41 -11.06 13.51
C GLU A 106 -5.37 -12.46 14.13
N SER A 107 -5.33 -13.50 13.30
CA SER A 107 -5.22 -14.89 13.77
C SER A 107 -3.93 -15.11 14.58
N LEU A 108 -2.82 -14.50 14.16
CA LEU A 108 -1.54 -14.57 14.87
C LEU A 108 -1.62 -13.89 16.24
N ARG A 109 -2.28 -12.73 16.33
CA ARG A 109 -2.50 -11.99 17.59
C ARG A 109 -3.36 -12.78 18.57
N GLU A 110 -4.42 -13.44 18.08
CA GLU A 110 -5.25 -14.33 18.90
C GLU A 110 -4.45 -15.51 19.45
N TRP A 111 -3.65 -16.16 18.59
CA TRP A 111 -2.79 -17.26 18.99
C TRP A 111 -1.74 -16.85 20.03
N GLU A 112 -1.12 -15.66 19.91
CA GLU A 112 -0.17 -15.17 20.92
C GLU A 112 -0.79 -15.06 22.32
N GLY A 113 -2.08 -14.73 22.40
CA GLY A 113 -2.83 -14.70 23.67
C GLY A 113 -3.12 -16.09 24.25
N SER A 114 -3.01 -17.16 23.47
CA SER A 114 -3.33 -18.54 23.87
C SER A 114 -2.53 -19.57 23.06
N PRO A 115 -1.19 -19.63 23.22
CA PRO A 115 -0.31 -20.33 22.29
C PRO A 115 -0.47 -21.85 22.27
N ASN A 116 -0.99 -22.43 23.35
CA ASN A 116 -1.25 -23.88 23.48
C ASN A 116 -2.63 -24.30 22.94
N ASN A 117 -3.43 -23.37 22.44
CA ASN A 117 -4.73 -23.70 21.83
C ASN A 117 -4.50 -24.28 20.43
N GLU A 118 -4.80 -25.57 20.27
CA GLU A 118 -4.60 -26.29 19.00
C GLU A 118 -5.43 -25.73 17.84
N GLY A 119 -6.62 -25.18 18.13
CA GLY A 119 -7.49 -24.53 17.14
C GLY A 119 -6.82 -23.27 16.58
N LEU A 120 -6.38 -22.37 17.46
CA LEU A 120 -5.69 -21.13 17.05
C LEU A 120 -4.38 -21.43 16.31
N GLN A 121 -3.64 -22.46 16.73
CA GLN A 121 -2.46 -22.91 15.99
C GLN A 121 -2.81 -23.36 14.57
N GLN A 122 -3.90 -24.09 14.39
CA GLN A 122 -4.34 -24.54 13.06
C GLN A 122 -4.81 -23.37 12.21
N ASP A 123 -5.52 -22.42 12.81
CA ASP A 123 -5.99 -21.22 12.12
C ASP A 123 -4.81 -20.38 11.62
N VAL A 124 -3.79 -20.13 12.44
CA VAL A 124 -2.56 -19.43 12.01
C VAL A 124 -1.87 -20.17 10.86
N ARG A 125 -1.77 -21.50 10.91
CA ARG A 125 -1.19 -22.30 9.81
C ARG A 125 -1.97 -22.16 8.51
N ASN A 126 -3.29 -22.22 8.59
CA ASN A 126 -4.17 -22.08 7.44
C ASN A 126 -4.08 -20.67 6.84
N ARG A 127 -4.15 -19.63 7.68
CA ARG A 127 -4.04 -18.23 7.22
C ARG A 127 -2.68 -17.93 6.62
N PHE A 128 -1.59 -18.41 7.24
CA PHE A 128 -0.27 -18.31 6.67
C PHE A 128 -0.22 -18.88 5.25
N SER A 129 -0.72 -20.11 5.05
CA SER A 129 -0.74 -20.73 3.72
C SER A 129 -1.58 -19.94 2.71
N ASN A 130 -2.69 -19.35 3.13
CA ASN A 130 -3.54 -18.56 2.25
C ASN A 130 -2.85 -17.24 1.84
N THR A 131 -2.21 -16.55 2.79
CA THR A 131 -1.45 -15.32 2.52
C THR A 131 -0.22 -15.60 1.66
N ASP A 132 0.49 -16.70 1.90
CA ASP A 132 1.63 -17.15 1.08
C ASP A 132 1.18 -17.45 -0.36
N ASN A 133 0.08 -18.17 -0.54
CA ASN A 133 -0.49 -18.44 -1.86
C ASN A 133 -0.90 -17.14 -2.58
N ALA A 134 -1.51 -16.19 -1.86
CA ALA A 134 -1.88 -14.89 -2.42
C ALA A 134 -0.66 -14.09 -2.88
N LEU A 135 0.44 -14.10 -2.11
CA LEU A 135 1.71 -13.48 -2.46
C LEU A 135 2.33 -14.10 -3.72
N ILE A 136 2.39 -15.42 -3.79
CA ILE A 136 3.03 -16.14 -4.90
C ILE A 136 2.26 -15.96 -6.20
N THR A 137 0.93 -16.05 -6.14
CA THR A 137 0.09 -16.09 -7.33
C THR A 137 -0.37 -14.70 -7.77
N GLY A 138 -0.47 -13.74 -6.84
CA GLY A 138 -1.17 -12.49 -7.06
C GLY A 138 -2.67 -12.70 -7.37
N TYR A 139 -3.25 -13.82 -6.97
CA TYR A 139 -4.67 -14.11 -7.09
C TYR A 139 -5.23 -14.45 -5.70
N LEU A 140 -6.46 -14.04 -5.44
CA LEU A 140 -7.22 -14.30 -4.22
C LEU A 140 -8.51 -15.02 -4.56
#